data_AF-A0A4Q7EBM4-F1
#
_entry.id   AF-A0A4Q7EBM4-F1
#
_cell.length_a   1.000
_cell.length_b   1.000
_cell.length_c   1.000
_cell.angle_alpha   90.00
_cell.angle_beta   90.00
_cell.angle_gamma   90.00
#
_symmetry.space_group_name_H-M   'P 1'
#
loop_
_entity.id
_entity.type
_entity.pdbx_description
1 polymer ?
#
loop_
_entity_poly.entity_id
_entity_poly.type
_entity_poly.pdbx_seq_one_letter_code
_entity_poly.pdbx_strand_id
1 'polypeptide(L)'
;MHSSAFFALLVGTVVLTGCKTLSQQPQKRQPTHLPCWVQSPKQAGQLGFIGTAAPFSAIPNGSELASRTRALKKLAAYHAIELQRRDLQDVTPDEPTQVLSSGHTIYYSAPFNTQDTQYSYVSFTPPDESASCRVSLCNFSLCQPAWLCENEQRNQVLGVSYYTASPHQQISISERNAKAVASFLLQARVNATEYLQERAINRDGAVQHEVSFNRNGEVTAQGMPMRLALHQSCQYGSTLIGLYKPDVLEAVRTPTTSAMANIKRSEHLVLGAFGEDGTMTSDNLLSTAIKLAIQDALTEIAKNKGITIDAQVEIKHHQGQYLLTSSEFTINESVSGELVDLRIQYKNDIPVIYVWLLETTGKRI
;
A
#
# COMPACT_ATOMS: atom_id res chain seq x y z
N MET A 1 -75.49 48.57 0.59
CA MET A 1 -76.30 48.03 1.70
C MET A 1 -76.38 46.53 1.52
N HIS A 2 -76.30 45.78 2.63
CA HIS A 2 -76.21 44.31 2.74
C HIS A 2 -74.82 43.73 2.43
N SER A 3 -74.31 42.74 3.15
CA SER A 3 -74.59 42.19 4.49
C SER A 3 -73.43 41.24 4.77
N SER A 4 -72.96 41.21 6.01
CA SER A 4 -71.94 40.29 6.53
C SER A 4 -72.42 38.84 6.54
N ALA A 5 -71.53 37.88 6.26
CA ALA A 5 -71.46 36.60 7.00
C ALA A 5 -70.20 35.79 6.63
N PHE A 6 -69.42 35.50 7.67
CA PHE A 6 -68.51 34.38 7.91
C PHE A 6 -68.63 33.16 6.96
N PHE A 7 -67.49 32.55 6.58
CA PHE A 7 -67.19 31.15 6.94
C PHE A 7 -65.74 30.71 6.58
N ALA A 8 -65.12 30.05 7.57
CA ALA A 8 -64.10 29.00 7.51
C ALA A 8 -62.74 29.22 6.83
N LEU A 9 -61.70 29.34 7.67
CA LEU A 9 -60.34 28.91 7.40
C LEU A 9 -60.31 27.42 7.03
N LEU A 10 -59.80 27.10 5.84
CA LEU A 10 -59.51 25.74 5.43
C LEU A 10 -57.99 25.50 5.56
N VAL A 11 -57.66 24.74 6.60
CA VAL A 11 -56.34 24.15 6.85
C VAL A 11 -56.08 23.11 5.76
N GLY A 12 -55.13 23.38 4.87
CA GLY A 12 -54.64 22.45 3.88
C GLY A 12 -53.24 21.95 4.25
N THR A 13 -53.17 20.90 5.08
CA THR A 13 -51.96 20.12 5.33
C THR A 13 -51.54 19.37 4.06
N VAL A 14 -50.44 19.78 3.44
CA VAL A 14 -49.76 19.00 2.39
C VAL A 14 -48.99 17.88 3.07
N VAL A 15 -49.58 16.68 3.08
CA VAL A 15 -48.90 15.46 3.52
C VAL A 15 -47.98 14.97 2.40
N LEU A 16 -46.68 15.04 2.65
CA LEU A 16 -45.64 14.30 1.94
C LEU A 16 -45.81 12.81 2.22
N THR A 17 -46.08 11.99 1.20
CA THR A 17 -45.76 10.55 1.24
C THR A 17 -45.51 10.04 -0.17
N GLY A 18 -44.28 9.61 -0.45
CA GLY A 18 -43.98 8.93 -1.71
C GLY A 18 -42.52 8.73 -2.10
N CYS A 19 -41.52 8.88 -1.20
CA CYS A 19 -40.21 8.29 -1.45
C CYS A 19 -40.36 6.77 -1.39
N LYS A 20 -40.44 6.12 -2.56
CA LYS A 20 -40.19 4.68 -2.67
C LYS A 20 -38.77 4.44 -2.17
N THR A 21 -38.67 3.93 -0.95
CA THR A 21 -37.49 3.22 -0.47
C THR A 21 -37.14 2.16 -1.52
N LEU A 22 -36.08 2.42 -2.28
CA LEU A 22 -35.36 1.37 -2.99
C LEU A 22 -35.00 0.35 -1.92
N SER A 23 -35.68 -0.79 -1.98
CA SER A 23 -35.36 -1.98 -1.20
C SER A 23 -33.85 -2.18 -1.29
N GLN A 24 -33.15 -2.05 -0.16
CA GLN A 24 -31.76 -2.47 -0.06
C GLN A 24 -31.71 -3.89 -0.61
N GLN A 25 -30.98 -4.07 -1.72
CA GLN A 25 -30.70 -5.39 -2.23
C GLN A 25 -30.06 -6.18 -1.08
N PRO A 26 -30.46 -7.45 -0.87
CA PRO A 26 -29.87 -8.27 0.18
C PRO A 26 -28.35 -8.27 -0.03
N GLN A 27 -27.58 -7.91 1.02
CA GLN A 27 -26.13 -8.06 1.05
C GLN A 27 -25.80 -9.51 0.66
N LYS A 28 -25.44 -9.72 -0.61
CA LYS A 28 -25.07 -11.03 -1.12
C LYS A 28 -23.79 -11.46 -0.41
N ARG A 29 -23.83 -12.65 0.20
CA ARG A 29 -22.74 -13.19 1.02
C ARG A 29 -21.44 -13.26 0.21
N GLN A 30 -20.38 -12.64 0.74
CA GLN A 30 -19.02 -12.81 0.25
C GLN A 30 -18.60 -14.30 0.35
N PRO A 31 -17.81 -14.81 -0.60
CA PRO A 31 -17.34 -16.19 -0.56
C PRO A 31 -16.48 -16.41 0.70
N THR A 32 -16.71 -17.52 1.41
CA THR A 32 -15.96 -17.88 2.63
C THR A 32 -14.73 -18.74 2.33
N HIS A 33 -14.69 -19.35 1.13
CA HIS A 33 -13.61 -20.19 0.65
C HIS A 33 -13.24 -19.82 -0.79
N LEU A 34 -11.96 -19.92 -1.11
CA LEU A 34 -11.36 -19.65 -2.43
C LEU A 34 -10.32 -20.74 -2.72
N PRO A 35 -9.93 -20.98 -3.99
CA PRO A 35 -8.71 -21.74 -4.26
C PRO A 35 -7.53 -21.11 -3.55
N CYS A 36 -6.68 -21.92 -2.90
CA CYS A 36 -5.59 -21.42 -2.08
C CYS A 36 -4.64 -20.49 -2.86
N TRP A 37 -4.44 -20.76 -4.15
CA TRP A 37 -3.60 -19.95 -5.03
C TRP A 37 -4.10 -18.51 -5.21
N VAL A 38 -5.37 -18.20 -4.94
CA VAL A 38 -5.91 -16.83 -5.03
C VAL A 38 -5.31 -15.94 -3.94
N GLN A 39 -5.08 -16.49 -2.74
CA GLN A 39 -4.54 -15.71 -1.61
C GLN A 39 -3.05 -15.95 -1.40
N SER A 40 -2.58 -17.16 -1.67
CA SER A 40 -1.18 -17.57 -1.57
C SER A 40 -0.79 -18.28 -2.87
N PRO A 41 -0.39 -17.55 -3.93
CA PRO A 41 -0.08 -18.12 -5.24
C PRO A 41 1.22 -18.94 -5.27
N LYS A 42 1.74 -19.34 -4.11
CA LYS A 42 2.81 -20.33 -4.00
C LYS A 42 2.19 -21.70 -3.77
N GLN A 43 2.39 -22.62 -4.72
CA GLN A 43 1.96 -24.02 -4.63
C GLN A 43 3.15 -24.95 -4.88
N ALA A 44 3.25 -26.05 -4.11
CA ALA A 44 4.33 -27.04 -4.23
C ALA A 44 5.76 -26.44 -4.25
N GLY A 45 5.97 -25.33 -3.53
CA GLY A 45 7.26 -24.63 -3.48
C GLY A 45 7.52 -23.67 -4.65
N GLN A 46 6.70 -23.67 -5.71
CA GLN A 46 6.80 -22.74 -6.83
C GLN A 46 5.81 -21.58 -6.71
N LEU A 47 6.27 -20.42 -7.15
CA LEU A 47 5.45 -19.22 -7.25
C LEU A 47 4.72 -19.24 -8.60
N GLY A 48 3.42 -18.99 -8.58
CA GLY A 48 2.66 -18.64 -9.78
C GLY A 48 2.06 -17.24 -9.69
N PHE A 49 1.29 -16.90 -10.71
CA PHE A 49 0.86 -15.53 -10.98
C PHE A 49 -0.63 -15.49 -11.27
N ILE A 50 -1.30 -14.55 -10.61
CA ILE A 50 -2.75 -14.39 -10.72
C ILE A 50 -3.08 -13.31 -11.72
N GLY A 51 -3.92 -13.66 -12.68
CA GLY A 51 -4.61 -12.72 -13.55
C GLY A 51 -6.08 -12.63 -13.19
N THR A 52 -6.62 -11.43 -13.28
CA THR A 52 -8.02 -11.14 -12.93
C THR A 52 -8.72 -10.44 -14.09
N ALA A 53 -10.01 -10.67 -14.25
CA ALA A 53 -10.87 -9.99 -15.21
C ALA A 53 -12.26 -9.75 -14.63
N ALA A 54 -13.05 -8.88 -15.28
CA ALA A 54 -14.46 -8.76 -14.96
C ALA A 54 -15.13 -10.14 -15.13
N PRO A 55 -16.10 -10.51 -14.28
CA PRO A 55 -16.68 -11.85 -14.24
C PRO A 55 -17.52 -12.16 -15.49
N PHE A 56 -17.91 -11.13 -16.24
CA PHE A 56 -18.71 -11.26 -17.44
C PHE A 56 -18.05 -10.51 -18.61
N SER A 57 -18.17 -11.09 -19.79
CA SER A 57 -17.66 -10.56 -21.05
C SER A 57 -18.75 -10.67 -22.13
N ALA A 58 -18.80 -9.70 -23.04
CA ALA A 58 -19.66 -9.78 -24.22
C ALA A 58 -19.16 -10.82 -25.25
N ILE A 59 -17.89 -11.21 -25.15
CA ILE A 59 -17.26 -12.23 -25.98
C ILE A 59 -17.25 -13.56 -25.20
N PRO A 60 -17.66 -14.69 -25.81
CA PRO A 60 -17.55 -16.01 -25.21
C PRO A 60 -16.15 -16.26 -24.63
N ASN A 61 -16.07 -16.70 -23.37
CA ASN A 61 -14.83 -16.94 -22.64
C ASN A 61 -13.85 -15.74 -22.58
N GLY A 62 -14.30 -14.53 -22.93
CA GLY A 62 -13.42 -13.36 -23.01
C GLY A 62 -12.84 -12.95 -21.65
N SER A 63 -13.58 -13.17 -20.57
CA SER A 63 -13.10 -12.95 -19.20
C SER A 63 -11.96 -13.91 -18.85
N GLU A 64 -12.09 -15.18 -19.19
CA GLU A 64 -11.06 -16.19 -18.97
C GLU A 64 -9.80 -15.92 -19.79
N LEU A 65 -9.98 -15.62 -21.07
CA LEU A 65 -8.87 -15.24 -21.95
C LEU A 65 -8.11 -14.03 -21.39
N ALA A 66 -8.85 -13.01 -20.93
CA ALA A 66 -8.26 -11.80 -20.37
C ALA A 66 -7.52 -12.09 -19.05
N SER A 67 -8.08 -12.90 -18.15
CA SER A 67 -7.41 -13.27 -16.90
C SER A 67 -6.18 -14.12 -17.16
N ARG A 68 -6.24 -15.17 -18.00
CA ARG A 68 -5.07 -15.99 -18.37
C ARG A 68 -3.96 -15.16 -19.01
N THR A 69 -4.30 -14.29 -19.95
CA THR A 69 -3.34 -13.38 -20.61
C THR A 69 -2.66 -12.46 -19.59
N ARG A 70 -3.41 -11.90 -18.63
CA ARG A 70 -2.84 -11.04 -17.58
C ARG A 70 -1.93 -11.83 -16.64
N ALA A 71 -2.30 -13.05 -16.29
CA ALA A 71 -1.48 -13.96 -15.49
C ALA A 71 -0.14 -14.23 -16.19
N LEU A 72 -0.19 -14.61 -17.49
CA LEU A 72 0.99 -14.87 -18.31
C LEU A 72 1.92 -13.66 -18.39
N LYS A 73 1.38 -12.47 -18.66
CA LYS A 73 2.18 -11.23 -18.71
C LYS A 73 2.90 -10.95 -17.39
N LYS A 74 2.28 -11.26 -16.25
CA LYS A 74 2.91 -11.09 -14.93
C LYS A 74 4.04 -12.10 -14.70
N LEU A 75 3.80 -13.37 -15.02
CA LEU A 75 4.83 -14.42 -14.95
C LEU A 75 6.04 -14.04 -15.80
N ALA A 76 5.79 -13.63 -17.04
CA ALA A 76 6.85 -13.25 -17.97
C ALA A 76 7.62 -12.02 -17.49
N ALA A 77 6.92 -10.99 -17.00
CA ALA A 77 7.55 -9.78 -16.45
C ALA A 77 8.42 -10.07 -15.23
N TYR A 78 7.97 -10.95 -14.32
CA TYR A 78 8.74 -11.32 -13.12
C TYR A 78 10.01 -12.08 -13.49
N HIS A 79 9.91 -13.06 -14.39
CA HIS A 79 11.05 -13.89 -14.82
C HIS A 79 11.86 -13.30 -15.98
N ALA A 80 11.60 -12.04 -16.38
CA ALA A 80 12.24 -11.38 -17.52
C ALA A 80 12.18 -12.19 -18.83
N ILE A 81 11.06 -12.89 -19.07
CA ILE A 81 10.80 -13.63 -20.30
C ILE A 81 10.16 -12.69 -21.32
N GLU A 82 10.78 -12.56 -22.49
CA GLU A 82 10.21 -11.79 -23.59
C GLU A 82 9.12 -12.60 -24.31
N LEU A 83 7.87 -12.16 -24.19
CA LEU A 83 6.74 -12.80 -24.87
C LEU A 83 6.65 -12.35 -26.33
N GLN A 84 6.56 -13.32 -27.23
CA GLN A 84 6.27 -13.09 -28.64
C GLN A 84 4.77 -12.93 -28.88
N ARG A 85 4.38 -12.36 -30.03
CA ARG A 85 2.95 -12.21 -30.38
C ARG A 85 2.20 -13.54 -30.36
N ARG A 86 2.83 -14.62 -30.84
CA ARG A 86 2.23 -15.97 -30.83
C ARG A 86 1.93 -16.47 -29.42
N ASP A 87 2.81 -16.19 -28.45
CA ASP A 87 2.60 -16.62 -27.06
C ASP A 87 1.31 -16.04 -26.46
N LEU A 88 0.90 -14.85 -26.91
CA LEU A 88 -0.34 -14.20 -26.48
C LEU A 88 -1.56 -14.65 -27.29
N GLN A 89 -1.36 -15.11 -28.53
CA GLN A 89 -2.43 -15.61 -29.41
C GLN A 89 -2.82 -17.05 -29.06
N ASP A 90 -1.86 -17.83 -28.57
CA ASP A 90 -2.03 -19.23 -28.19
C ASP A 90 -2.68 -19.39 -26.80
N VAL A 91 -2.92 -18.29 -26.08
CA VAL A 91 -3.70 -18.33 -24.84
C VAL A 91 -5.15 -18.66 -25.20
N THR A 92 -5.60 -19.85 -24.84
CA THR A 92 -6.98 -20.30 -25.05
C THR A 92 -7.61 -20.78 -23.74
N PRO A 93 -8.95 -20.84 -23.63
CA PRO A 93 -9.64 -21.44 -22.47
C PRO A 93 -9.48 -22.97 -22.39
N ASP A 94 -9.43 -23.64 -23.55
CA ASP A 94 -9.54 -25.10 -23.64
C ASP A 94 -8.22 -25.82 -23.34
N GLU A 95 -7.08 -25.16 -23.56
CA GLU A 95 -5.76 -25.74 -23.33
C GLU A 95 -5.23 -25.32 -21.94
N PRO A 96 -5.04 -26.26 -20.99
CA PRO A 96 -4.51 -25.96 -19.67
C PRO A 96 -2.98 -25.84 -19.66
N THR A 97 -2.29 -26.06 -20.78
CA THR A 97 -0.84 -26.07 -20.88
C THR A 97 -0.40 -25.39 -22.18
N GLN A 98 0.68 -24.63 -22.11
CA GLN A 98 1.24 -23.94 -23.27
C GLN A 98 2.78 -23.99 -23.23
N VAL A 99 3.40 -24.22 -24.38
CA VAL A 99 4.86 -24.06 -24.54
C VAL A 99 5.13 -22.68 -25.14
N LEU A 100 5.83 -21.84 -24.39
CA LEU A 100 6.21 -20.50 -24.82
C LEU A 100 7.32 -20.55 -25.87
N SER A 101 7.43 -19.46 -26.64
CA SER A 101 8.52 -19.23 -27.59
C SER A 101 9.92 -19.36 -27.00
N SER A 102 10.05 -19.04 -25.72
CA SER A 102 11.29 -19.15 -24.95
C SER A 102 11.64 -20.59 -24.55
N GLY A 103 10.80 -21.58 -24.88
CA GLY A 103 10.97 -22.99 -24.52
C GLY A 103 10.39 -23.36 -23.14
N HIS A 104 9.92 -22.38 -22.36
CA HIS A 104 9.29 -22.65 -21.07
C HIS A 104 7.90 -23.26 -21.26
N THR A 105 7.58 -24.29 -20.49
CA THR A 105 6.22 -24.83 -20.40
C THR A 105 5.49 -24.19 -19.22
N ILE A 106 4.28 -23.70 -19.45
CA ILE A 106 3.43 -23.11 -18.44
C ILE A 106 2.11 -23.86 -18.32
N TYR A 107 1.51 -23.80 -17.14
CA TYR A 107 0.25 -24.45 -16.80
C TYR A 107 -0.73 -23.40 -16.30
N TYR A 108 -1.95 -23.43 -16.84
CA TYR A 108 -3.06 -22.61 -16.41
C TYR A 108 -3.94 -23.37 -15.43
N SER A 109 -4.47 -22.67 -14.44
CA SER A 109 -5.51 -23.24 -13.59
C SER A 109 -6.86 -23.28 -14.29
N ALA A 110 -7.76 -24.12 -13.76
CA ALA A 110 -9.19 -23.94 -14.00
C ALA A 110 -9.61 -22.50 -13.61
N PRO A 111 -10.55 -21.88 -14.35
CA PRO A 111 -11.04 -20.56 -14.01
C PRO A 111 -11.82 -20.61 -12.69
N PHE A 112 -11.58 -19.62 -11.83
CA PHE A 112 -12.34 -19.45 -10.60
C PHE A 112 -13.12 -18.14 -10.64
N ASN A 113 -14.43 -18.21 -10.45
CA ASN A 113 -15.32 -17.05 -10.55
C ASN A 113 -15.92 -16.69 -9.19
N THR A 114 -15.82 -15.42 -8.84
CA THR A 114 -16.66 -14.79 -7.81
C THR A 114 -17.74 -13.94 -8.49
N GLN A 115 -18.59 -13.29 -7.70
CA GLN A 115 -19.61 -12.38 -8.23
C GLN A 115 -19.02 -11.19 -8.98
N ASP A 116 -17.81 -10.78 -8.62
CA ASP A 116 -17.20 -9.54 -9.08
C ASP A 116 -15.90 -9.74 -9.87
N THR A 117 -15.39 -10.97 -9.96
CA THR A 117 -14.07 -11.23 -10.56
C THR A 117 -13.95 -12.65 -11.10
N GLN A 118 -13.39 -12.77 -12.29
CA GLN A 118 -12.84 -14.01 -12.83
C GLN A 118 -11.33 -14.06 -12.55
N TYR A 119 -10.88 -15.15 -11.95
CA TYR A 119 -9.49 -15.42 -11.62
C TYR A 119 -8.94 -16.53 -12.50
N SER A 120 -7.69 -16.37 -12.93
CA SER A 120 -6.88 -17.43 -13.50
C SER A 120 -5.49 -17.38 -12.87
N TYR A 121 -4.86 -18.54 -12.78
CA TYR A 121 -3.51 -18.70 -12.27
C TYR A 121 -2.62 -19.34 -13.33
N VAL A 122 -1.34 -18.96 -13.33
CA VAL A 122 -0.32 -19.53 -14.20
C VAL A 122 0.97 -19.81 -13.44
N SER A 123 1.60 -20.96 -13.71
CA SER A 123 2.88 -21.36 -13.13
C SER A 123 3.68 -22.27 -14.06
N PHE A 124 4.95 -22.53 -13.73
CA PHE A 124 5.79 -23.51 -14.42
C PHE A 124 5.54 -24.96 -13.99
N THR A 125 4.71 -25.17 -12.98
CA THR A 125 4.24 -26.48 -12.53
C THR A 125 2.72 -26.54 -12.56
N PRO A 126 2.11 -27.73 -12.72
CA PRO A 126 0.67 -27.89 -12.66
C PRO A 126 0.10 -27.38 -11.33
N PRO A 127 -0.97 -26.55 -11.34
CA PRO A 127 -1.62 -26.10 -10.12
C PRO A 127 -2.34 -27.26 -9.39
N ASP A 128 -2.38 -27.17 -8.07
CA ASP A 128 -3.26 -28.02 -7.26
C ASP A 128 -4.67 -27.41 -7.24
N GLU A 129 -5.56 -27.99 -8.04
CA GLU A 129 -6.96 -27.58 -8.18
C GLU A 129 -7.84 -28.01 -7.01
N SER A 130 -7.37 -28.95 -6.17
CA SER A 130 -8.15 -29.49 -5.05
C SER A 130 -8.05 -28.62 -3.78
N ALA A 131 -7.02 -27.78 -3.69
CA ALA A 131 -6.73 -26.97 -2.52
C ALA A 131 -7.70 -25.79 -2.36
N SER A 132 -8.60 -25.89 -1.39
CA SER A 132 -9.50 -24.80 -0.98
C SER A 132 -9.10 -24.22 0.38
N CYS A 133 -8.99 -22.90 0.43
CA CYS A 133 -8.60 -22.15 1.62
C CYS A 133 -9.72 -21.20 2.05
N ARG A 134 -9.85 -21.00 3.37
CA ARG A 134 -10.70 -19.94 3.92
C ARG A 134 -10.13 -18.58 3.55
N VAL A 135 -11.01 -17.62 3.28
CA VAL A 135 -10.60 -16.23 3.06
C VAL A 135 -9.86 -15.71 4.29
N SER A 136 -8.57 -15.42 4.12
CA SER A 136 -7.73 -14.78 5.13
C SER A 136 -8.18 -13.34 5.40
N LEU A 137 -8.40 -13.01 6.67
CA LEU A 137 -8.70 -11.66 7.15
C LEU A 137 -7.47 -11.04 7.82
N CYS A 138 -7.23 -9.76 7.57
CA CYS A 138 -6.16 -9.02 8.24
C CYS A 138 -6.65 -8.50 9.60
N ASN A 139 -5.80 -8.63 10.61
CA ASN A 139 -5.95 -8.01 11.92
C ASN A 139 -4.60 -7.39 12.31
N PHE A 140 -4.49 -6.08 12.14
CA PHE A 140 -3.27 -5.32 12.45
C PHE A 140 -2.97 -5.28 13.96
N SER A 141 -3.99 -5.32 14.82
CA SER A 141 -3.80 -5.30 16.28
C SER A 141 -3.15 -6.58 16.80
N LEU A 142 -3.48 -7.73 16.19
CA LEU A 142 -2.93 -9.03 16.53
C LEU A 142 -1.79 -9.46 15.59
N CYS A 143 -1.45 -8.65 14.60
CA CYS A 143 -0.51 -9.00 13.54
C CYS A 143 -0.87 -10.34 12.88
N GLN A 144 -2.15 -10.52 12.54
CA GLN A 144 -2.65 -11.72 11.88
C GLN A 144 -3.06 -11.42 10.44
N PRO A 145 -2.63 -12.22 9.47
CA PRO A 145 -1.63 -13.29 9.59
C PRO A 145 -0.23 -12.76 9.97
N ALA A 146 0.65 -13.59 10.54
CA ALA A 146 1.94 -13.18 11.13
C ALA A 146 2.77 -12.26 10.22
N TRP A 147 2.81 -12.56 8.92
CA TRP A 147 3.51 -11.77 7.91
C TRP A 147 3.04 -10.31 7.77
N LEU A 148 1.88 -9.96 8.32
CA LEU A 148 1.30 -8.61 8.27
C LEU A 148 2.15 -7.59 9.03
N CYS A 149 2.78 -8.02 10.13
CA CYS A 149 3.73 -7.21 10.90
C CYS A 149 5.13 -7.84 10.97
N GLU A 150 5.25 -9.15 10.79
CA GLU A 150 6.54 -9.82 10.92
C GLU A 150 7.25 -9.90 9.58
N ASN A 151 8.42 -9.29 9.55
CA ASN A 151 9.32 -9.33 8.41
C ASN A 151 10.34 -10.46 8.56
N GLU A 152 9.88 -11.71 8.35
CA GLU A 152 10.77 -12.88 8.36
C GLU A 152 11.83 -12.81 7.24
N GLN A 153 11.58 -12.04 6.17
CA GLN A 153 12.46 -11.90 5.03
C GLN A 153 12.50 -10.46 4.52
N ARG A 154 13.66 -9.82 4.70
CA ARG A 154 13.96 -8.46 4.24
C ARG A 154 13.61 -8.24 2.76
N ASN A 155 13.29 -6.98 2.41
CA ASN A 155 12.84 -6.54 1.08
C ASN A 155 11.42 -6.95 0.67
N GLN A 156 10.53 -7.23 1.62
CA GLN A 156 9.10 -7.35 1.33
C GLN A 156 8.39 -6.00 1.45
N VAL A 157 7.34 -5.79 0.66
CA VAL A 157 6.52 -4.58 0.70
C VAL A 157 5.04 -4.93 0.73
N LEU A 158 4.26 -4.12 1.45
CA LEU A 158 2.81 -4.24 1.45
C LEU A 158 2.21 -3.43 0.30
N GLY A 159 1.40 -4.10 -0.52
CA GLY A 159 0.54 -3.49 -1.52
C GLY A 159 -0.88 -3.39 -0.99
N VAL A 160 -1.46 -2.19 -1.02
CA VAL A 160 -2.81 -1.94 -0.50
C VAL A 160 -3.73 -1.54 -1.65
N SER A 161 -4.89 -2.18 -1.77
CA SER A 161 -5.94 -1.77 -2.70
C SER A 161 -7.30 -1.74 -2.02
N TYR A 162 -7.95 -0.59 -2.08
CA TYR A 162 -9.34 -0.44 -1.66
C TYR A 162 -10.30 -1.11 -2.63
N TYR A 163 -11.51 -1.41 -2.18
CA TYR A 163 -12.61 -1.80 -3.06
C TYR A 163 -13.01 -0.63 -3.94
N THR A 164 -12.97 -0.86 -5.24
CA THR A 164 -13.36 0.14 -6.25
C THR A 164 -14.59 -0.36 -7.00
N ALA A 165 -15.16 0.49 -7.86
CA ALA A 165 -16.20 0.08 -8.81
C ALA A 165 -15.75 -1.06 -9.75
N SER A 166 -14.45 -1.38 -9.81
CA SER A 166 -13.88 -2.50 -10.57
C SER A 166 -13.12 -3.47 -9.64
N PRO A 167 -13.81 -4.35 -8.90
CA PRO A 167 -13.18 -5.23 -7.89
C PRO A 167 -12.10 -6.15 -8.49
N HIS A 168 -12.31 -6.60 -9.72
CA HIS A 168 -11.33 -7.39 -10.46
C HIS A 168 -9.97 -6.68 -10.65
N GLN A 169 -9.88 -5.37 -10.43
CA GLN A 169 -8.62 -4.63 -10.52
C GLN A 169 -7.83 -4.61 -9.21
N GLN A 170 -8.40 -5.03 -8.08
CA GLN A 170 -7.77 -4.86 -6.76
C GLN A 170 -6.36 -5.47 -6.67
N ILE A 171 -6.15 -6.69 -7.19
CA ILE A 171 -4.82 -7.33 -7.19
C ILE A 171 -3.82 -6.49 -8.00
N SER A 172 -4.24 -5.94 -9.15
CA SER A 172 -3.36 -5.12 -10.00
C SER A 172 -3.05 -3.75 -9.39
N ILE A 173 -4.01 -3.16 -8.67
CA ILE A 173 -3.83 -1.88 -7.97
C ILE A 173 -2.91 -2.08 -6.76
N SER A 174 -3.14 -3.15 -5.99
CA SER A 174 -2.29 -3.54 -4.85
C SER A 174 -0.85 -3.74 -5.30
N GLU A 175 -0.62 -4.44 -6.42
CA GLU A 175 0.71 -4.64 -7.01
C GLU A 175 1.35 -3.33 -7.46
N ARG A 176 0.59 -2.42 -8.08
CA ARG A 176 1.10 -1.09 -8.48
C ARG A 176 1.53 -0.28 -7.26
N ASN A 177 0.73 -0.30 -6.20
CA ASN A 177 1.02 0.43 -4.97
C ASN A 177 2.25 -0.17 -4.25
N ALA A 178 2.39 -1.50 -4.24
CA ALA A 178 3.60 -2.18 -3.76
C ALA A 178 4.85 -1.76 -4.55
N LYS A 179 4.77 -1.73 -5.89
CA LYS A 179 5.88 -1.29 -6.77
C LYS A 179 6.28 0.16 -6.51
N ALA A 180 5.30 1.05 -6.30
CA ALA A 180 5.56 2.44 -5.94
C ALA A 180 6.31 2.54 -4.61
N VAL A 181 5.87 1.82 -3.57
CA VAL A 181 6.56 1.74 -2.28
C VAL A 181 7.99 1.21 -2.45
N ALA A 182 8.17 0.09 -3.14
CA ALA A 182 9.49 -0.51 -3.35
C ALA A 182 10.47 0.42 -4.09
N SER A 183 9.99 1.23 -5.04
CA SER A 183 10.85 2.19 -5.74
C SER A 183 11.46 3.26 -4.84
N PHE A 184 10.75 3.67 -3.77
CA PHE A 184 11.31 4.59 -2.76
C PHE A 184 12.40 3.94 -1.93
N LEU A 185 12.21 2.67 -1.56
CA LEU A 185 13.17 1.90 -0.76
C LEU A 185 14.48 1.65 -1.52
N LEU A 186 14.38 1.33 -2.82
CA LEU A 186 15.55 1.05 -3.66
C LEU A 186 16.48 2.28 -3.77
N GLN A 187 15.92 3.42 -4.16
CA GLN A 187 16.64 4.69 -4.20
C GLN A 187 15.65 5.84 -4.25
N ALA A 188 15.82 6.81 -3.36
CA ALA A 188 15.07 8.04 -3.34
C ALA A 188 15.98 9.26 -3.38
N ARG A 189 15.47 10.34 -3.98
CA ARG A 189 16.02 11.69 -3.84
C ARG A 189 15.14 12.48 -2.90
N VAL A 190 15.74 12.96 -1.82
CA VAL A 190 15.11 13.84 -0.85
C VAL A 190 15.56 15.26 -1.13
N ASN A 191 14.59 16.12 -1.45
CA ASN A 191 14.78 17.56 -1.58
C ASN A 191 13.78 18.23 -0.64
N ALA A 192 14.22 18.65 0.54
CA ALA A 192 13.33 19.22 1.55
C ALA A 192 13.99 20.40 2.27
N THR A 193 13.14 21.31 2.75
CA THR A 193 13.50 22.40 3.64
C THR A 193 12.68 22.27 4.92
N GLU A 194 13.36 22.28 6.06
CA GLU A 194 12.75 22.24 7.39
C GLU A 194 12.94 23.55 8.10
N TYR A 195 11.87 24.04 8.71
CA TYR A 195 11.86 25.21 9.57
C TYR A 195 11.50 24.76 10.98
N LEU A 196 12.45 24.92 11.91
CA LEU A 196 12.25 24.68 13.32
C LEU A 196 12.24 26.03 14.04
N GLN A 197 11.19 26.31 14.80
CA GLN A 197 11.10 27.49 15.66
C GLN A 197 10.81 27.03 17.09
N GLU A 198 11.62 27.49 18.04
CA GLU A 198 11.38 27.29 19.46
C GLU A 198 11.17 28.64 20.13
N ARG A 199 10.22 28.73 21.06
CA ARG A 199 9.93 29.95 21.80
C ARG A 199 9.78 29.65 23.29
N ALA A 200 10.56 30.27 24.15
CA ALA A 200 10.29 30.43 25.57
C ALA A 200 10.44 31.92 25.90
N ILE A 201 9.69 32.45 26.84
CA ILE A 201 9.42 33.88 27.06
C ILE A 201 8.73 33.80 28.44
N ASN A 202 9.11 34.43 29.55
CA ASN A 202 8.90 35.84 29.90
C ASN A 202 9.52 36.14 31.28
N ARG A 203 9.28 37.36 31.80
CA ARG A 203 8.64 37.41 33.14
C ARG A 203 7.21 37.96 33.19
N ASP A 204 6.80 38.84 32.27
CA ASP A 204 5.46 39.47 32.37
C ASP A 204 4.39 38.88 31.44
N GLY A 205 4.60 37.62 31.01
CA GLY A 205 3.59 36.83 30.28
C GLY A 205 3.50 37.23 28.81
N ALA A 206 3.63 36.40 27.79
CA ALA A 206 3.40 34.98 27.60
C ALA A 206 4.34 34.57 26.45
N VAL A 207 5.10 33.49 26.58
CA VAL A 207 5.04 32.23 25.81
C VAL A 207 6.15 31.40 26.43
N GLN A 208 5.84 30.47 27.34
CA GLN A 208 6.85 29.83 28.20
C GLN A 208 7.52 28.59 27.59
N HIS A 209 6.90 27.91 26.63
CA HIS A 209 7.59 27.01 25.70
C HIS A 209 6.64 26.65 24.54
N GLU A 210 7.10 26.81 23.32
CA GLU A 210 6.40 26.44 22.10
C GLU A 210 7.44 25.97 21.09
N VAL A 211 7.16 24.86 20.42
CA VAL A 211 7.97 24.37 19.30
C VAL A 211 7.06 24.26 18.09
N SER A 212 7.42 24.98 17.03
CA SER A 212 6.79 24.88 15.72
C SER A 212 7.76 24.24 14.75
N PHE A 213 7.29 23.23 14.04
CA PHE A 213 8.03 22.54 13.00
C PHE A 213 7.22 22.57 11.71
N ASN A 214 7.86 22.95 10.61
CA ASN A 214 7.28 22.86 9.28
C ASN A 214 8.30 22.26 8.33
N ARG A 215 7.86 21.28 7.54
CA ARG A 215 8.67 20.68 6.47
C ARG A 215 7.96 20.92 5.15
N ASN A 216 8.69 21.48 4.20
CA ASN A 216 8.26 21.55 2.81
C ASN A 216 9.28 20.80 1.95
N GLY A 217 8.82 20.01 0.99
CA GLY A 217 9.73 19.27 0.14
C GLY A 217 9.09 18.06 -0.50
N GLU A 218 9.91 17.35 -1.26
CA GLU A 218 9.53 16.13 -1.93
C GLU A 218 10.55 15.03 -1.72
N VAL A 219 10.03 13.81 -1.65
CA VAL A 219 10.80 12.59 -1.78
C VAL A 219 10.38 11.95 -3.09
N THR A 220 11.31 11.83 -4.02
CA THR A 220 11.07 11.25 -5.35
C THR A 220 11.79 9.92 -5.47
N ALA A 221 11.08 8.89 -5.96
CA ALA A 221 11.69 7.61 -6.24
C ALA A 221 12.56 7.73 -7.51
N GLN A 222 13.80 7.26 -7.42
CA GLN A 222 14.74 7.22 -8.54
C GLN A 222 15.08 5.78 -8.96
N GLY A 223 14.78 4.79 -8.11
CA GLY A 223 14.99 3.39 -8.42
C GLY A 223 14.08 2.87 -9.54
N MET A 224 14.60 1.95 -10.36
CA MET A 224 13.75 1.20 -11.28
C MET A 224 12.73 0.34 -10.49
N PRO A 225 11.49 0.17 -10.98
CA PRO A 225 10.50 -0.63 -10.29
C PRO A 225 10.99 -2.07 -10.12
N MET A 226 11.09 -2.53 -8.87
CA MET A 226 11.48 -3.92 -8.57
C MET A 226 10.48 -4.91 -9.19
N ARG A 227 10.98 -6.06 -9.62
CA ARG A 227 10.14 -7.15 -10.10
C ARG A 227 9.51 -7.86 -8.91
N LEU A 228 8.33 -7.40 -8.54
CA LEU A 228 7.59 -7.91 -7.39
C LEU A 228 6.55 -8.95 -7.81
N ALA A 229 6.42 -10.00 -6.99
CA ALA A 229 5.34 -10.97 -7.07
C ALA A 229 4.52 -10.98 -5.77
N LEU A 230 3.21 -11.24 -5.90
CA LEU A 230 2.34 -11.44 -4.75
C LEU A 230 2.69 -12.79 -4.12
N HIS A 231 2.96 -12.82 -2.82
CA HIS A 231 3.21 -14.06 -2.08
C HIS A 231 2.03 -14.46 -1.22
N GLN A 232 1.40 -13.50 -0.56
CA GLN A 232 0.30 -13.72 0.38
C GLN A 232 -0.64 -12.51 0.35
N SER A 233 -1.91 -12.71 0.69
CA SER A 233 -2.87 -11.61 0.86
C SER A 233 -3.91 -11.91 1.92
N CYS A 234 -4.47 -10.85 2.48
CA CYS A 234 -5.62 -10.89 3.39
C CYS A 234 -6.56 -9.71 3.11
N GLN A 235 -7.78 -9.80 3.63
CA GLN A 235 -8.80 -8.76 3.51
C GLN A 235 -8.97 -8.00 4.82
N TYR A 236 -8.96 -6.67 4.76
CA TYR A 236 -9.32 -5.78 5.87
C TYR A 236 -10.56 -4.96 5.48
N GLY A 237 -11.74 -5.39 5.93
CA GLY A 237 -13.00 -4.83 5.45
C GLY A 237 -13.16 -5.03 3.95
N SER A 238 -13.09 -3.95 3.18
CA SER A 238 -13.16 -3.95 1.72
C SER A 238 -11.77 -3.81 1.05
N THR A 239 -10.70 -3.73 1.84
CA THR A 239 -9.34 -3.49 1.37
C THR A 239 -8.56 -4.79 1.24
N LEU A 240 -7.98 -5.03 0.06
CA LEU A 240 -7.01 -6.08 -0.17
C LEU A 240 -5.62 -5.60 0.28
N ILE A 241 -5.00 -6.35 1.19
CA ILE A 241 -3.60 -6.20 1.57
C ILE A 241 -2.82 -7.38 0.98
N GLY A 242 -1.84 -7.09 0.12
CA GLY A 242 -0.96 -8.09 -0.48
C GLY A 242 0.47 -7.91 0.01
N LEU A 243 1.12 -9.01 0.35
CA LEU A 243 2.55 -9.06 0.61
C LEU A 243 3.27 -9.37 -0.69
N TYR A 244 4.14 -8.45 -1.12
CA TYR A 244 4.90 -8.58 -2.35
C TYR A 244 6.39 -8.73 -2.05
N LYS A 245 7.05 -9.62 -2.79
CA LYS A 245 8.49 -9.87 -2.66
C LYS A 245 9.19 -9.78 -4.02
N PRO A 246 10.44 -9.31 -4.06
CA PRO A 246 11.24 -9.29 -5.27
C PRO A 246 11.65 -10.70 -5.71
N ASP A 247 12.16 -10.82 -6.93
CA ASP A 247 12.85 -12.03 -7.38
C ASP A 247 14.08 -12.31 -6.50
N VAL A 248 14.40 -13.60 -6.29
CA VAL A 248 15.46 -14.07 -5.38
C VAL A 248 16.83 -13.47 -5.75
N LEU A 249 17.03 -13.12 -7.02
CA LEU A 249 18.24 -12.44 -7.50
C LEU A 249 18.34 -10.97 -7.08
N GLU A 250 17.22 -10.31 -6.77
CA GLU A 250 17.13 -8.92 -6.32
C GLU A 250 17.02 -8.80 -4.78
N ALA A 251 16.90 -9.93 -4.07
CA ALA A 251 16.87 -9.94 -2.60
C ALA A 251 18.28 -9.60 -2.06
N VAL A 252 18.46 -8.35 -1.64
CA VAL A 252 19.64 -7.90 -0.89
C VAL A 252 19.85 -8.84 0.30
N ARG A 253 21.08 -9.37 0.44
CA ARG A 253 21.44 -10.39 1.43
C ARG A 253 20.96 -9.99 2.83
N THR A 254 20.09 -10.82 3.41
CA THR A 254 19.65 -10.69 4.80
C THR A 254 20.86 -10.83 5.74
N PRO A 255 21.17 -9.84 6.58
CA PRO A 255 22.06 -10.01 7.72
C PRO A 255 21.50 -11.07 8.68
N THR A 256 22.39 -11.85 9.28
CA THR A 256 22.07 -12.88 10.27
C THR A 256 21.37 -12.32 11.51
N THR A 257 20.69 -13.18 12.28
CA THR A 257 19.94 -12.84 13.51
C THR A 257 20.77 -12.07 14.55
N SER A 258 22.08 -12.31 14.62
CA SER A 258 23.02 -11.54 15.47
C SER A 258 23.18 -10.08 15.02
N ALA A 259 23.02 -9.77 13.73
CA ALA A 259 23.02 -8.41 13.22
C ALA A 259 21.73 -7.65 13.58
N MET A 260 20.58 -8.33 13.67
CA MET A 260 19.31 -7.68 14.04
C MET A 260 19.28 -7.12 15.47
N ALA A 261 19.94 -7.81 16.42
CA ALA A 261 20.08 -7.32 17.80
C ALA A 261 20.98 -6.07 17.90
N ASN A 262 21.96 -5.93 17.00
CA ASN A 262 22.80 -4.74 16.90
C ASN A 262 22.13 -3.60 16.12
N ILE A 263 21.27 -3.91 15.14
CA ILE A 263 20.55 -2.90 14.32
C ILE A 263 19.54 -2.09 15.15
N LYS A 264 18.86 -2.71 16.12
CA LYS A 264 18.01 -1.96 17.07
C LYS A 264 18.78 -0.96 17.95
N ARG A 265 20.13 -1.05 17.97
CA ARG A 265 21.03 -0.12 18.67
C ARG A 265 21.85 0.75 17.71
N SER A 266 21.64 0.64 16.39
CA SER A 266 22.45 1.35 15.39
C SER A 266 21.83 2.68 14.99
N GLU A 267 22.66 3.71 14.80
CA GLU A 267 22.29 5.05 14.30
C GLU A 267 21.71 5.04 12.87
N HIS A 268 21.72 3.88 12.21
CA HIS A 268 21.22 3.67 10.84
C HIS A 268 19.76 3.20 10.77
N LEU A 269 19.12 2.90 11.92
CA LEU A 269 17.71 2.56 11.98
C LEU A 269 16.89 3.82 12.25
N VAL A 270 15.97 4.13 11.35
CA VAL A 270 15.18 5.35 11.37
C VAL A 270 13.70 5.01 11.43
N LEU A 271 12.96 5.77 12.24
CA LEU A 271 11.50 5.71 12.31
C LEU A 271 10.91 6.81 11.44
N GLY A 272 9.96 6.45 10.59
CA GLY A 272 9.02 7.39 10.00
C GLY A 272 7.62 7.13 10.48
N ALA A 273 6.81 8.19 10.54
CA ALA A 273 5.44 8.12 11.00
C ALA A 273 4.48 8.95 10.15
N PHE A 274 3.20 8.58 10.18
CA PHE A 274 2.13 9.38 9.62
C PHE A 274 0.86 9.27 10.46
N GLY A 275 0.18 10.39 10.69
CA GLY A 275 -1.15 10.45 11.34
C GLY A 275 -1.13 10.54 12.88
N GLU A 276 0.03 10.69 13.52
CA GLU A 276 0.14 10.76 14.99
C GLU A 276 -0.63 11.95 15.62
N ASP A 277 -0.63 13.07 14.90
CA ASP A 277 -1.30 14.33 15.23
C ASP A 277 -2.78 14.37 14.80
N GLY A 278 -3.30 13.26 14.27
CA GLY A 278 -4.64 13.20 13.68
C GLY A 278 -4.70 13.69 12.24
N THR A 279 -3.56 13.85 11.55
CA THR A 279 -3.54 14.15 10.12
C THR A 279 -4.07 12.96 9.31
N MET A 280 -4.97 13.27 8.37
CA MET A 280 -5.46 12.32 7.37
C MET A 280 -4.86 12.63 6.01
N THR A 281 -4.70 11.62 5.16
CA THR A 281 -4.37 11.86 3.76
C THR A 281 -5.57 12.50 3.06
N SER A 282 -5.31 13.35 2.07
CA SER A 282 -6.36 14.03 1.30
C SER A 282 -7.31 13.07 0.57
N ASP A 283 -6.84 11.87 0.27
CA ASP A 283 -7.59 10.80 -0.39
C ASP A 283 -8.15 9.74 0.58
N ASN A 284 -7.85 9.85 1.87
CA ASN A 284 -8.17 8.88 2.92
C ASN A 284 -7.72 7.43 2.60
N LEU A 285 -6.65 7.26 1.81
CA LEU A 285 -6.11 5.96 1.43
C LEU A 285 -4.91 5.56 2.31
N LEU A 286 -4.98 4.36 2.88
CA LEU A 286 -3.95 3.68 3.65
C LEU A 286 -2.67 3.46 2.82
N SER A 287 -2.80 3.19 1.52
CA SER A 287 -1.65 3.14 0.61
C SER A 287 -0.87 4.46 0.59
N THR A 288 -1.59 5.59 0.64
CA THR A 288 -1.00 6.93 0.65
C THR A 288 -0.40 7.23 2.01
N ALA A 289 -1.06 6.85 3.11
CA ALA A 289 -0.52 6.99 4.46
C ALA A 289 0.79 6.18 4.65
N ILE A 290 0.83 4.93 4.16
CA ILE A 290 2.04 4.10 4.16
C ILE A 290 3.16 4.75 3.35
N LYS A 291 2.85 5.25 2.14
CA LYS A 291 3.83 5.96 1.31
C LYS A 291 4.41 7.16 2.06
N LEU A 292 3.57 7.98 2.71
CA LEU A 292 4.01 9.17 3.44
C LEU A 292 4.89 8.81 4.64
N ALA A 293 4.55 7.78 5.42
CA ALA A 293 5.40 7.31 6.52
C ALA A 293 6.77 6.80 6.04
N ILE A 294 6.83 6.18 4.85
CA ILE A 294 8.11 5.77 4.22
C ILE A 294 8.90 6.99 3.77
N GLN A 295 8.26 7.98 3.16
CA GLN A 295 8.91 9.23 2.75
C GLN A 295 9.47 9.99 3.96
N ASP A 296 8.72 10.03 5.06
CA ASP A 296 9.16 10.59 6.34
C ASP A 296 10.43 9.90 6.86
N ALA A 297 10.43 8.55 6.93
CA ALA A 297 11.60 7.78 7.32
C ALA A 297 12.82 8.02 6.39
N LEU A 298 12.60 8.14 5.08
CA LEU A 298 13.68 8.43 4.12
C LEU A 298 14.23 9.85 4.29
N THR A 299 13.39 10.82 4.64
CA THR A 299 13.84 12.17 4.98
C THR A 299 14.70 12.17 6.24
N GLU A 300 14.33 11.39 7.26
CA GLU A 300 15.15 11.24 8.46
C GLU A 300 16.49 10.53 8.18
N ILE A 301 16.53 9.51 7.30
CA ILE A 301 17.81 8.94 6.81
C ILE A 301 18.65 10.02 6.10
N ALA A 302 18.03 10.83 5.25
CA ALA A 302 18.72 11.89 4.52
C ALA A 302 19.32 12.94 5.48
N LYS A 303 18.62 13.28 6.56
CA LYS A 303 19.13 14.20 7.60
C LYS A 303 20.36 13.63 8.31
N ASN A 304 20.34 12.33 8.65
CA ASN A 304 21.50 11.67 9.26
C ASN A 304 22.72 11.68 8.33
N LYS A 305 22.49 11.63 7.02
CA LYS A 305 23.55 11.67 6.01
C LYS A 305 24.12 13.08 5.82
N GLY A 306 23.27 14.10 5.82
CA GLY A 306 23.70 15.49 5.73
C GLY A 306 22.56 16.48 5.66
N ILE A 307 22.74 17.60 6.36
CA ILE A 307 21.89 18.79 6.27
C ILE A 307 22.77 20.02 6.04
N THR A 308 22.24 20.98 5.29
CA THR A 308 22.80 22.33 5.19
C THR A 308 21.99 23.24 6.10
N ILE A 309 22.65 23.95 7.01
CA ILE A 309 22.00 24.97 7.84
C ILE A 309 22.02 26.28 7.06
N ASP A 310 20.88 26.69 6.52
CA ASP A 310 20.78 27.90 5.68
C ASP A 310 20.66 29.16 6.53
N ALA A 311 19.92 29.07 7.63
CA ALA A 311 19.75 30.15 8.58
C ALA A 311 19.63 29.62 10.01
N GLN A 312 20.26 30.30 10.95
CA GLN A 312 20.09 30.05 12.37
C GLN A 312 20.00 31.37 13.12
N VAL A 313 18.90 31.54 13.83
CA VAL A 313 18.61 32.67 14.72
C VAL A 313 18.40 32.09 16.11
N GLU A 314 19.01 32.65 17.15
CA GLU A 314 18.85 32.18 18.53
C GLU A 314 18.76 33.37 19.48
N ILE A 315 17.75 33.40 20.36
CA ILE A 315 17.56 34.50 21.32
C ILE A 315 17.16 33.98 22.69
N LYS A 316 18.14 33.64 23.54
CA LYS A 316 17.97 33.35 24.97
C LYS A 316 18.08 34.63 25.82
N HIS A 317 17.29 34.79 26.90
CA HIS A 317 17.84 35.30 28.17
C HIS A 317 17.13 34.74 29.41
N HIS A 318 17.89 34.46 30.46
CA HIS A 318 17.58 33.78 31.73
C HIS A 318 17.38 34.83 32.86
N GLN A 319 16.93 34.49 34.08
CA GLN A 319 16.48 35.48 35.10
C GLN A 319 15.35 36.45 34.66
N GLY A 320 14.59 36.09 33.62
CA GLY A 320 13.17 36.41 33.54
C GLY A 320 12.62 36.81 32.17
N GLN A 321 12.54 36.02 31.11
CA GLN A 321 13.10 34.77 30.57
C GLN A 321 12.73 34.89 29.08
N TYR A 322 13.57 34.49 28.15
CA TYR A 322 13.27 34.44 26.72
C TYR A 322 14.15 33.33 26.11
N LEU A 323 13.71 32.63 25.06
CA LEU A 323 14.43 31.71 24.20
C LEU A 323 13.68 31.58 22.87
N LEU A 324 14.02 32.39 21.88
CA LEU A 324 13.49 32.26 20.52
C LEU A 324 14.57 31.70 19.61
N THR A 325 14.53 30.42 19.25
CA THR A 325 15.38 29.86 18.19
C THR A 325 14.58 29.72 16.90
N SER A 326 15.24 29.94 15.77
CA SER A 326 14.71 29.63 14.44
C SER A 326 15.84 29.04 13.63
N SER A 327 15.63 27.87 13.05
CA SER A 327 16.60 27.21 12.18
C SER A 327 15.92 26.79 10.88
N GLU A 328 16.60 27.04 9.78
CA GLU A 328 16.25 26.57 8.45
C GLU A 328 17.30 25.57 7.99
N PHE A 329 16.84 24.38 7.63
CA PHE A 329 17.69 23.29 7.16
C PHE A 329 17.27 22.89 5.76
N THR A 330 18.23 22.83 4.83
CA THR A 330 18.04 22.18 3.52
C THR A 330 18.63 20.78 3.54
N ILE A 331 17.82 19.83 3.07
CA ILE A 331 18.14 18.42 2.92
C ILE A 331 18.12 18.10 1.44
N ASN A 332 19.25 17.64 0.89
CA ASN A 332 19.41 17.43 -0.53
C ASN A 332 20.23 16.16 -0.83
N GLU A 333 19.69 15.01 -0.42
CA GLU A 333 20.42 13.75 -0.38
C GLU A 333 19.77 12.64 -1.21
N SER A 334 20.61 11.75 -1.74
CA SER A 334 20.14 10.48 -2.30
C SER A 334 20.35 9.39 -1.26
N VAL A 335 19.28 8.65 -0.98
CA VAL A 335 19.21 7.67 0.10
C VAL A 335 18.55 6.38 -0.38
N SER A 336 18.87 5.28 0.28
CA SER A 336 18.26 3.97 0.08
C SER A 336 17.95 3.37 1.44
N GLY A 337 16.84 2.65 1.55
CA GLY A 337 16.37 2.12 2.81
C GLY A 337 15.78 0.73 2.64
N GLU A 338 16.04 -0.14 3.62
CA GLU A 338 15.40 -1.43 3.71
C GLU A 338 14.23 -1.35 4.70
N LEU A 339 13.03 -1.76 4.27
CA LEU A 339 11.88 -1.84 5.17
C LEU A 339 12.10 -2.96 6.18
N VAL A 340 12.31 -2.60 7.44
CA VAL A 340 12.49 -3.54 8.56
C VAL A 340 11.14 -3.94 9.12
N ASP A 341 10.30 -2.96 9.42
CA ASP A 341 9.00 -3.19 10.06
C ASP A 341 7.99 -2.10 9.65
N LEU A 342 6.71 -2.45 9.64
CA LEU A 342 5.58 -1.56 9.37
C LEU A 342 4.44 -1.90 10.33
N ARG A 343 4.03 -0.92 11.12
CA ARG A 343 2.92 -1.06 12.07
C ARG A 343 1.81 -0.08 11.73
N ILE A 344 0.58 -0.60 11.70
CA ILE A 344 -0.64 0.19 11.45
C ILE A 344 -1.50 0.13 12.71
N GLN A 345 -1.88 1.30 13.22
CA GLN A 345 -2.82 1.45 14.32
C GLN A 345 -3.96 2.38 13.88
N TYR A 346 -5.09 2.34 14.60
CA TYR A 346 -6.19 3.27 14.38
C TYR A 346 -6.44 4.07 15.66
N LYS A 347 -6.46 5.39 15.55
CA LYS A 347 -6.79 6.32 16.63
C LYS A 347 -7.94 7.21 16.15
N ASN A 348 -9.11 7.07 16.76
CA ASN A 348 -10.32 7.78 16.35
C ASN A 348 -10.62 7.64 14.84
N ASP A 349 -10.58 6.41 14.33
CA ASP A 349 -10.77 6.05 12.91
C ASP A 349 -9.70 6.59 11.93
N ILE A 350 -8.64 7.24 12.43
CA ILE A 350 -7.51 7.71 11.63
C ILE A 350 -6.38 6.68 11.69
N PRO A 351 -5.86 6.21 10.53
CA PRO A 351 -4.73 5.30 10.51
C PRO A 351 -3.45 6.02 10.93
N VAL A 352 -2.79 5.50 11.96
CA VAL A 352 -1.46 5.90 12.39
C VAL A 352 -0.46 4.85 11.92
N ILE A 353 0.47 5.26 11.06
CA ILE A 353 1.45 4.37 10.43
C ILE A 353 2.83 4.64 11.03
N TYR A 354 3.52 3.58 11.43
CA TYR A 354 4.91 3.61 11.83
C TYR A 354 5.72 2.70 10.92
N VAL A 355 6.84 3.20 10.43
CA VAL A 355 7.74 2.47 9.54
C VAL A 355 9.16 2.55 10.08
N TRP A 356 9.82 1.40 10.18
CA TRP A 356 11.24 1.33 10.52
C TRP A 356 12.04 1.02 9.27
N LEU A 357 12.91 1.94 8.87
CA LEU A 357 13.84 1.76 7.75
C LEU A 357 15.26 1.63 8.26
N LEU A 358 16.00 0.68 7.71
CA LEU A 358 17.43 0.58 7.87
C LEU A 358 18.12 1.25 6.68
N GLU A 359 18.98 2.23 6.94
CA GLU A 359 19.81 2.82 5.89
C GLU A 359 20.65 1.73 5.21
N THR A 360 20.63 1.74 3.88
CA THR A 360 21.50 0.88 3.08
C THR A 360 22.48 1.77 2.32
N THR A 361 23.78 1.52 2.51
CA THR A 361 24.79 2.17 1.67
C THR A 361 24.65 1.59 0.28
N GLY A 362 24.12 2.38 -0.65
CA GLY A 362 23.92 2.01 -2.05
C GLY A 362 25.22 1.51 -2.69
N LYS A 363 25.54 0.23 -2.51
CA LYS A 363 26.62 -0.46 -3.21
C LYS A 363 25.99 -1.33 -4.30
N ARG A 364 25.89 -0.70 -5.46
CA ARG A 364 25.95 -1.20 -6.85
C ARG A 364 25.13 -2.45 -7.18
N ILE A 365 24.20 -2.26 -8.11
CA ILE A 365 24.09 -3.14 -9.28
C ILE A 365 24.84 -2.44 -10.40
#